data_AF-A0AAX1LBJ5-F1
#
_entry.id   AF-A0AAX1LBJ5-F1
#
_cell.length_a   1.000
_cell.length_b   1.000
_cell.length_c   1.000
_cell.angle_alpha   90.00
_cell.angle_beta   90.00
_cell.angle_gamma   90.00
#
_symmetry.space_group_name_H-M   'P 1'
#
loop_
_entity.id
_entity.type
_entity.pdbx_description
1 polymer ?
#
loop_
_entity_poly.entity_id
_entity_poly.type
_entity_poly.pdbx_seq_one_letter_code
_entity_poly.pdbx_strand_id
1 'polypeptide(L)'
;MQTLSKNLHMVPRKRFDHIVIDEVHKAGADSYRAIIDYFTPGFSLGLTATPERTDGFNIYDLFDYNVSYEIRLGEALKQKMLVPLHYYGIADTGRVEDVVDTLHTYGRVDDVHGLIFTSSVEEFHALAEEPTRRGIRAVALAGADAPACREAVVGQLEQGEIDYIITVDIFNEGIGHPLCQPNRAHA
;
A
#
# COMPACT_ATOMS: atom_id res chain seq x y z
N MET A 1 12.80 2.22 11.43
CA MET A 1 13.20 0.99 12.14
C MET A 1 14.70 0.72 12.06
N GLN A 2 15.31 0.65 10.87
CA GLN A 2 16.72 0.27 10.70
C GLN A 2 17.74 1.20 11.42
N THR A 3 17.47 2.50 11.53
CA THR A 3 18.33 3.44 12.28
C THR A 3 18.25 3.20 13.80
N LEU A 4 17.07 2.86 14.31
CA LEU A 4 16.87 2.60 15.74
C LEU A 4 17.47 1.26 16.15
N SER A 5 17.27 0.20 15.35
CA SER A 5 17.81 -1.13 15.65
C SER A 5 19.34 -1.16 15.75
N LYS A 6 20.05 -0.32 14.99
CA LYS A 6 21.52 -0.19 15.04
C LYS A 6 22.04 0.58 16.26
N ASN A 7 21.17 1.32 16.96
CA ASN A 7 21.54 2.28 18.00
C ASN A 7 20.86 2.01 19.35
N LEU A 8 20.30 0.81 19.54
CA LEU A 8 19.56 0.43 20.75
C LEU A 8 20.34 0.66 22.04
N HIS A 9 21.65 0.43 22.03
CA HIS A 9 22.53 0.64 23.19
C HIS A 9 22.57 2.09 23.71
N MET A 10 22.19 3.08 22.89
CA MET A 10 22.14 4.49 23.30
C MET A 10 20.84 4.87 24.02
N VAL A 11 19.82 3.99 24.01
CA VAL A 11 18.51 4.27 24.58
C VAL A 11 18.21 3.26 25.69
N PRO A 12 17.96 3.66 26.94
CA PRO A 12 17.67 2.69 28.01
C PRO A 12 16.45 1.80 27.70
N ARG A 13 16.51 0.52 28.09
CA ARG A 13 15.43 -0.47 27.85
C ARG A 13 14.05 -0.04 28.40
N LYS A 14 14.05 0.68 29.53
CA LYS A 14 12.84 1.22 30.20
C LYS A 14 12.58 2.69 29.87
N ARG A 15 13.10 3.18 28.74
CA ARG A 15 12.94 4.60 28.35
C ARG A 15 11.49 4.98 28.06
N PHE A 16 10.67 4.02 27.65
CA PHE A 16 9.29 4.23 27.21
C PHE A 16 8.34 3.39 28.06
N ASP A 17 7.30 4.03 28.57
CA ASP A 17 6.22 3.34 29.31
C ASP A 17 5.24 2.64 28.36
N HIS A 18 5.11 3.16 27.13
CA HIS A 18 4.20 2.66 26.10
C HIS A 18 4.91 2.59 24.75
N ILE A 19 4.66 1.52 24.00
CA ILE A 19 5.15 1.35 22.62
C ILE A 19 3.99 0.96 21.71
N VAL A 20 3.80 1.72 20.63
CA VAL A 20 2.88 1.36 19.55
C VAL A 20 3.72 0.94 18.35
N ILE A 21 3.45 -0.23 17.81
CA ILE A 21 4.13 -0.79 16.66
C ILE A 21 3.13 -0.83 15.52
N ASP A 22 3.39 -0.05 14.49
CA ASP A 22 2.62 -0.08 13.25
C ASP A 22 3.18 -1.16 12.31
N GLU A 23 2.33 -1.66 11.42
CA GLU A 23 2.64 -2.72 10.47
C GLU A 23 3.36 -3.93 11.08
N VAL A 24 2.79 -4.45 12.18
CA VAL A 24 3.34 -5.59 12.93
C VAL A 24 3.56 -6.82 12.06
N HIS A 25 2.89 -6.96 10.92
CA HIS A 25 3.18 -8.03 9.97
C HIS A 25 4.65 -8.02 9.51
N LYS A 26 5.35 -6.87 9.56
CA LYS A 26 6.79 -6.74 9.28
C LYS A 26 7.69 -7.20 10.46
N ALA A 27 7.11 -7.56 11.60
CA ALA A 27 7.86 -7.90 12.83
C ALA A 27 8.75 -9.14 12.72
N GLY A 28 8.59 -9.94 11.67
CA GLY A 28 9.49 -11.08 11.41
C GLY A 28 10.85 -10.67 10.85
N ALA A 29 11.04 -9.42 10.45
CA ALA A 29 12.36 -8.91 10.07
C ALA A 29 13.25 -8.74 11.32
N ASP A 30 14.53 -9.12 11.22
CA ASP A 30 15.49 -9.04 12.33
C ASP A 30 15.55 -7.66 12.99
N SER A 31 15.42 -6.60 12.19
CA SER A 31 15.45 -5.23 12.69
C SER A 31 14.24 -4.87 13.56
N TYR A 32 13.05 -5.44 13.29
CA TYR A 32 11.88 -5.27 14.15
C TYR A 32 12.03 -6.05 15.44
N ARG A 33 12.44 -7.32 15.31
CA ARG A 33 12.62 -8.21 16.46
C ARG A 33 13.65 -7.67 17.45
N ALA A 34 14.77 -7.16 16.96
CA ALA A 34 15.78 -6.51 17.79
C ALA A 34 15.21 -5.36 18.65
N ILE A 35 14.24 -4.60 18.12
CA ILE A 35 13.63 -3.48 18.83
C ILE A 35 12.60 -3.99 19.86
N ILE A 36 11.76 -4.95 19.46
CA ILE A 36 10.74 -5.57 20.33
C ILE A 36 11.40 -6.28 21.53
N ASP A 37 12.46 -7.05 21.28
CA ASP A 37 13.17 -7.79 22.34
C ASP A 37 14.00 -6.87 23.26
N TYR A 38 14.36 -5.68 22.79
CA TYR A 38 15.20 -4.75 23.54
C TYR A 38 14.40 -3.95 24.59
N PHE A 39 13.29 -3.33 24.19
CA PHE A 39 12.52 -2.47 25.09
C PHE A 39 11.62 -3.26 26.03
N THR A 40 11.40 -2.74 27.24
CA THR A 40 10.51 -3.33 28.26
C THR A 40 9.47 -2.31 28.74
N PRO A 41 8.51 -1.93 27.88
CA PRO A 41 7.47 -0.98 28.25
C PRO A 41 6.48 -1.60 29.23
N GLY A 42 5.73 -0.74 29.93
CA GLY A 42 4.57 -1.19 30.73
C GLY A 42 3.38 -1.61 29.87
N PHE A 43 3.32 -1.13 28.62
CA PHE A 43 2.27 -1.46 27.65
C PHE A 43 2.80 -1.47 26.22
N SER A 44 2.38 -2.45 25.42
CA SER A 44 2.64 -2.52 23.97
C SER A 44 1.35 -2.73 23.19
N LEU A 45 1.22 -2.05 22.04
CA LEU A 45 0.10 -2.20 21.12
C LEU A 45 0.62 -2.44 19.70
N GLY A 46 0.13 -3.51 19.09
CA GLY A 46 0.40 -3.83 17.69
C GLY A 46 -0.76 -3.41 16.78
N LEU A 47 -0.44 -2.75 15.67
CA LEU A 47 -1.39 -2.41 14.60
C LEU A 47 -0.96 -3.14 13.32
N THR A 48 -1.91 -3.77 12.62
CA THR A 48 -1.65 -4.37 11.32
C THR A 48 -2.96 -4.52 10.54
N ALA A 49 -2.90 -4.26 9.23
CA ALA A 49 -4.01 -4.56 8.31
C ALA A 49 -3.97 -6.01 7.78
N THR A 50 -2.83 -6.69 7.92
CA THR A 50 -2.55 -8.02 7.37
C THR A 50 -2.00 -8.93 8.47
N PRO A 51 -2.85 -9.44 9.37
CA PRO A 51 -2.37 -10.27 10.47
C PRO A 51 -1.86 -11.65 10.00
N GLU A 52 -2.40 -12.15 8.89
CA GLU A 52 -2.04 -13.45 8.32
C GLU A 52 -0.73 -13.38 7.54
N ARG A 53 0.19 -14.28 7.86
CA ARG A 53 1.49 -14.41 7.18
C ARG A 53 1.66 -15.79 6.58
N THR A 54 2.20 -15.84 5.36
CA THR A 54 2.48 -17.08 4.63
C THR A 54 3.82 -17.72 5.00
N ASP A 55 4.69 -17.00 5.72
CA ASP A 55 6.02 -17.45 6.13
C ASP A 55 6.05 -18.10 7.52
N GLY A 56 4.88 -18.37 8.12
CA GLY A 56 4.74 -19.11 9.37
C GLY A 56 5.15 -18.33 10.63
N PHE A 57 5.51 -17.06 10.53
CA PHE A 57 5.79 -16.23 11.69
C PHE A 57 4.48 -15.82 12.37
N ASN A 58 4.31 -16.23 13.63
CA ASN A 58 3.11 -15.93 14.39
C ASN A 58 3.23 -14.56 15.08
N ILE A 59 2.57 -13.55 14.53
CA ILE A 59 2.54 -12.21 15.13
C ILE A 59 1.78 -12.20 16.47
N TYR A 60 0.84 -13.13 16.68
CA TYR A 60 0.04 -13.18 17.89
C TYR A 60 0.90 -13.55 19.11
N ASP A 61 1.94 -14.37 18.93
CA ASP A 61 2.91 -14.72 19.97
C ASP A 61 3.60 -13.48 20.57
N LEU A 62 3.83 -12.45 19.75
CA LEU A 62 4.49 -11.22 20.19
C LEU A 62 3.66 -10.37 21.17
N PHE A 63 2.35 -10.62 21.21
CA PHE A 63 1.40 -9.87 22.02
C PHE A 63 0.57 -10.81 22.91
N ASP A 64 1.15 -11.94 23.32
CA ASP A 64 0.53 -12.93 24.21
C ASP A 64 -0.84 -13.44 23.70
N TYR A 65 -1.00 -13.53 22.38
CA TYR A 65 -2.24 -13.87 21.68
C TYR A 65 -3.43 -12.95 22.00
N ASN A 66 -3.15 -11.75 22.52
CA ASN A 66 -4.19 -10.80 22.89
C ASN A 66 -4.58 -9.92 21.69
N VAL A 67 -5.70 -10.25 21.05
CA VAL A 67 -6.31 -9.43 20.00
C VAL A 67 -7.33 -8.50 20.64
N SER A 68 -6.96 -7.22 20.77
CA SER A 68 -7.83 -6.21 21.38
C SER A 68 -9.05 -5.85 20.52
N TYR A 69 -8.88 -5.82 19.20
CA TYR A 69 -9.93 -5.50 18.24
C TYR A 69 -9.57 -5.98 16.83
N GLU A 70 -10.53 -6.56 16.12
CA GLU A 70 -10.42 -6.90 14.69
C GLU A 70 -11.64 -6.34 13.97
N ILE A 71 -11.42 -5.58 12.90
CA ILE A 71 -12.47 -5.17 11.97
C ILE A 71 -12.16 -5.68 10.57
N ARG A 72 -13.10 -6.42 9.99
CA ARG A 72 -12.99 -6.93 8.61
C ARG A 72 -13.47 -5.88 7.62
N LEU A 73 -12.94 -5.93 6.40
CA LEU A 73 -13.27 -4.99 5.31
C LEU A 73 -14.79 -4.79 5.14
N GLY A 74 -15.56 -5.89 5.12
CA GLY A 74 -17.02 -5.82 4.95
C GLY A 74 -17.72 -5.11 6.10
N GLU A 75 -17.21 -5.20 7.32
CA GLU A 75 -17.76 -4.50 8.49
C GLU A 75 -17.34 -3.02 8.48
N ALA A 76 -16.09 -2.72 8.14
CA ALA A 76 -15.59 -1.36 7.98
C ALA A 76 -16.38 -0.57 6.91
N LEU A 77 -16.75 -1.23 5.80
CA LEU A 77 -17.63 -0.65 4.77
C LEU A 77 -19.05 -0.39 5.30
N LYS A 78 -19.66 -1.34 6.02
CA LYS A 78 -21.00 -1.18 6.61
C LYS A 78 -21.06 -0.04 7.63
N GLN A 79 -19.99 0.12 8.42
CA GLN A 79 -19.87 1.18 9.41
C GLN A 79 -19.45 2.54 8.82
N LYS A 80 -19.33 2.64 7.49
CA LYS A 80 -18.90 3.86 6.77
C LYS A 80 -17.54 4.38 7.25
N MET A 81 -16.67 3.49 7.72
CA MET A 81 -15.29 3.80 8.08
C MET A 81 -14.38 3.90 6.85
N LEU A 82 -14.80 3.29 5.74
CA LEU A 82 -14.10 3.27 4.46
C LEU A 82 -14.94 3.90 3.36
N VAL A 83 -14.28 4.37 2.31
CA VAL A 83 -14.95 4.82 1.10
C VAL A 83 -15.67 3.64 0.42
N PRO A 84 -16.85 3.85 -0.18
CA PRO A 84 -17.53 2.81 -0.94
C PRO A 84 -16.63 2.26 -2.06
N LEU A 85 -16.53 0.94 -2.15
CA LEU A 85 -15.74 0.24 -3.16
C LEU A 85 -16.66 -0.44 -4.18
N HIS A 86 -16.42 -0.19 -5.46
CA HIS A 86 -17.08 -0.89 -6.56
C HIS A 86 -16.07 -1.84 -7.20
N TYR A 87 -16.34 -3.15 -7.14
CA TYR A 87 -15.46 -4.19 -7.68
C TYR A 87 -16.07 -4.79 -8.95
N TYR A 88 -15.28 -4.81 -10.03
CA TYR A 88 -15.65 -5.41 -11.31
C TYR A 88 -14.68 -6.55 -11.62
N GLY A 89 -15.18 -7.78 -11.62
CA GLY A 89 -14.43 -8.96 -12.06
C GLY A 89 -14.56 -9.12 -13.57
N ILE A 90 -13.45 -9.02 -14.29
CA ILE A 90 -13.41 -9.07 -15.75
C ILE A 90 -12.57 -10.29 -16.16
N ALA A 91 -13.06 -11.04 -17.13
CA ALA A 91 -12.34 -12.19 -17.66
C ALA A 91 -11.15 -11.70 -18.48
N ASP A 92 -9.96 -12.13 -18.10
CA ASP A 92 -8.72 -11.78 -18.78
C ASP A 92 -8.45 -12.76 -19.93
N THR A 93 -8.31 -12.23 -21.16
CA THR A 93 -7.91 -13.04 -22.33
C THR A 93 -6.41 -12.99 -22.61
N GLY A 94 -5.62 -12.30 -21.76
CA GLY A 94 -4.19 -12.08 -21.92
C GLY A 94 -3.86 -10.97 -22.92
N ARG A 95 -4.86 -10.14 -23.28
CA ARG A 95 -4.74 -9.10 -24.29
C ARG A 95 -4.76 -7.72 -23.66
N VAL A 96 -3.80 -6.88 -24.03
CA VAL A 96 -3.74 -5.49 -23.58
C VAL A 96 -4.99 -4.70 -23.98
N GLU A 97 -5.64 -5.08 -25.09
CA GLU A 97 -6.89 -4.46 -25.52
C GLU A 97 -8.03 -4.61 -24.51
N ASP A 98 -8.11 -5.74 -23.79
CA ASP A 98 -9.16 -5.96 -22.79
C ASP A 98 -9.04 -4.98 -21.62
N VAL A 99 -7.79 -4.64 -21.26
CA VAL A 99 -7.51 -3.64 -20.21
C VAL A 99 -7.96 -2.27 -20.68
N VAL A 100 -7.64 -1.88 -21.92
CA VAL A 100 -8.08 -0.59 -22.46
C VAL A 100 -9.60 -0.49 -22.55
N ASP A 101 -10.26 -1.54 -23.06
CA ASP A 101 -11.72 -1.59 -23.19
C ASP A 101 -12.39 -1.52 -21.81
N THR A 102 -11.79 -2.16 -20.81
CA THR A 102 -12.19 -2.07 -19.39
C THR A 102 -12.08 -0.64 -18.88
N LEU A 103 -10.94 0.03 -19.11
CA LEU A 103 -10.73 1.41 -18.68
C LEU A 103 -11.71 2.37 -19.37
N HIS A 104 -12.07 2.14 -20.62
CA HIS A 104 -13.12 2.94 -21.29
C HIS A 104 -14.52 2.66 -20.76
N THR A 105 -14.81 1.42 -20.36
CA THR A 105 -16.14 1.01 -19.91
C THR A 105 -16.42 1.44 -18.46
N TYR A 106 -15.41 1.31 -17.59
CA TYR A 106 -15.54 1.49 -16.14
C TYR A 106 -14.69 2.64 -15.59
N GLY A 107 -13.69 3.11 -16.34
CA GLY A 107 -12.95 4.31 -15.99
C GLY A 107 -13.89 5.51 -16.02
N ARG A 108 -13.90 6.28 -14.95
CA ARG A 108 -14.72 7.49 -14.85
C ARG A 108 -14.21 8.50 -15.89
N VAL A 109 -15.11 9.24 -16.52
CA VAL A 109 -14.77 10.02 -17.72
C VAL A 109 -14.03 11.33 -17.38
N ASP A 110 -14.12 11.80 -16.14
CA ASP A 110 -13.50 13.05 -15.68
C ASP A 110 -12.69 12.83 -14.39
N ASP A 111 -11.47 13.39 -14.36
CA ASP A 111 -10.58 13.49 -13.19
C ASP A 111 -10.19 12.14 -12.55
N VAL A 112 -9.55 11.28 -13.33
CA VAL A 112 -9.13 9.94 -12.89
C VAL A 112 -7.76 9.98 -12.24
N HIS A 113 -7.65 9.35 -11.08
CA HIS A 113 -6.40 9.08 -10.40
C HIS A 113 -6.25 7.56 -10.20
N GLY A 114 -5.85 6.86 -11.26
CA GLY A 114 -5.85 5.40 -11.31
C GLY A 114 -4.48 4.76 -11.08
N LEU A 115 -4.47 3.59 -10.45
CA LEU A 115 -3.30 2.72 -10.35
C LEU A 115 -3.60 1.40 -11.05
N ILE A 116 -2.68 0.94 -11.92
CA ILE A 116 -2.77 -0.32 -12.66
C ILE A 116 -1.58 -1.18 -12.26
N PHE A 117 -1.85 -2.33 -11.65
CA PHE A 117 -0.82 -3.25 -11.17
C PHE A 117 -0.60 -4.35 -12.19
N THR A 118 0.66 -4.60 -12.57
CA THR A 118 1.03 -5.67 -13.50
C THR A 118 1.98 -6.65 -12.84
N SER A 119 1.90 -7.92 -13.23
CA SER A 119 2.78 -8.98 -12.72
C SER A 119 4.06 -9.18 -13.54
N SER A 120 4.11 -8.64 -14.76
CA SER A 120 5.25 -8.78 -15.67
C SER A 120 5.79 -7.43 -16.13
N VAL A 121 7.12 -7.32 -16.20
CA VAL A 121 7.83 -6.19 -16.81
C VAL A 121 7.57 -6.11 -18.32
N GLU A 122 7.30 -7.25 -18.98
CA GLU A 122 6.98 -7.29 -20.41
C GLU A 122 5.60 -6.64 -20.68
N GLU A 123 4.61 -6.96 -19.84
CA GLU A 123 3.28 -6.34 -19.88
C GLU A 123 3.33 -4.86 -19.51
N PHE A 124 4.16 -4.51 -18.52
CA PHE A 124 4.34 -3.15 -18.03
C PHE A 124 4.68 -2.14 -19.14
N HIS A 125 5.58 -2.50 -20.06
CA HIS A 125 5.93 -1.63 -21.19
C HIS A 125 4.82 -1.59 -22.27
N ALA A 126 4.23 -2.74 -22.61
CA ALA A 126 3.15 -2.81 -23.59
C ALA A 126 1.91 -2.02 -23.13
N LEU A 127 1.57 -2.12 -21.84
CA LEU A 127 0.49 -1.38 -21.19
C LEU A 127 0.78 0.11 -21.07
N ALA A 128 2.04 0.57 -21.12
CA ALA A 128 2.32 2.00 -21.15
C ALA A 128 2.11 2.60 -22.55
N GLU A 129 2.39 1.82 -23.61
CA GLU A 129 2.29 2.31 -24.99
C GLU A 129 0.86 2.27 -25.54
N GLU A 130 0.15 1.14 -25.38
CA GLU A 130 -1.12 0.91 -26.08
C GLU A 130 -2.28 1.81 -25.59
N PRO A 131 -2.51 2.01 -24.28
CA PRO A 131 -3.50 2.97 -23.78
C PRO A 131 -3.15 4.41 -24.20
N THR A 132 -1.88 4.78 -24.17
CA THR A 132 -1.40 6.11 -24.59
C THR A 132 -1.70 6.38 -26.06
N ARG A 133 -1.52 5.38 -26.94
CA ARG A 133 -1.91 5.48 -28.36
C ARG A 133 -3.42 5.67 -28.54
N ARG A 134 -4.22 5.24 -27.58
CA ARG A 134 -5.70 5.33 -27.59
C ARG A 134 -6.23 6.52 -26.78
N GLY A 135 -5.35 7.43 -26.37
CA GLY A 135 -5.72 8.69 -25.71
C GLY A 135 -5.86 8.62 -24.19
N ILE A 136 -5.48 7.50 -23.57
CA ILE A 136 -5.41 7.37 -22.10
C ILE A 136 -4.06 7.87 -21.63
N ARG A 137 -4.02 8.85 -20.72
CA ARG A 137 -2.77 9.43 -20.23
C ARG A 137 -2.19 8.53 -19.15
N ALA A 138 -1.36 7.56 -19.53
CA ALA A 138 -0.77 6.59 -18.60
C ALA A 138 0.76 6.66 -18.59
N VAL A 139 1.36 6.49 -17.42
CA VAL A 139 2.83 6.42 -17.25
C VAL A 139 3.22 5.14 -16.54
N ALA A 140 4.24 4.48 -17.05
CA ALA A 140 4.85 3.31 -16.42
C ALA A 140 5.85 3.76 -15.34
N LEU A 141 5.72 3.21 -14.13
CA LEU A 141 6.65 3.40 -13.01
C LEU A 141 7.00 2.04 -12.36
N ALA A 142 8.29 1.69 -12.33
CA ALA A 142 8.78 0.41 -11.81
C ALA A 142 9.41 0.54 -10.40
N GLY A 143 9.35 -0.55 -9.63
CA GLY A 143 9.97 -0.69 -8.29
C GLY A 143 11.46 -0.35 -8.23
N ALA A 144 12.17 -0.40 -9.36
CA ALA A 144 13.58 -0.07 -9.46
C ALA A 144 13.87 1.42 -9.75
N ASP A 145 12.84 2.21 -10.12
CA ASP A 145 13.05 3.60 -10.50
C ASP A 145 13.50 4.47 -9.33
N ALA A 146 14.30 5.48 -9.62
CA ALA A 146 14.84 6.39 -8.60
C ALA A 146 13.70 7.10 -7.83
N PRO A 147 13.85 7.34 -6.51
CA PRO A 147 12.82 7.99 -5.70
C PRO A 147 12.31 9.32 -6.28
N ALA A 148 13.22 10.14 -6.82
CA ALA A 148 12.86 11.41 -7.45
C ALA A 148 11.96 11.24 -8.69
N CYS A 149 12.15 10.16 -9.45
CA CYS A 149 11.28 9.82 -10.59
C CYS A 149 9.87 9.46 -10.10
N ARG A 150 9.77 8.66 -9.02
CA ARG A 150 8.48 8.28 -8.44
C ARG A 150 7.71 9.48 -7.93
N GLU A 151 8.37 10.37 -7.18
CA GLU A 151 7.76 11.60 -6.67
C GLU A 151 7.25 12.49 -7.81
N ALA A 152 8.03 12.61 -8.90
CA ALA A 152 7.61 13.38 -10.07
C ALA A 152 6.35 12.80 -10.73
N VAL A 153 6.34 11.49 -11.04
CA VAL A 153 5.20 10.82 -11.69
C VAL A 153 3.95 10.83 -10.80
N VAL A 154 4.13 10.66 -9.50
CA VAL A 154 3.03 10.80 -8.54
C VAL A 154 2.47 12.22 -8.55
N GLY A 155 3.33 13.25 -8.57
CA GLY A 155 2.90 14.64 -8.68
C GLY A 155 2.14 14.94 -9.98
N GLN A 156 2.51 14.30 -11.09
CA GLN A 156 1.78 14.40 -12.37
C GLN A 156 0.37 13.83 -12.25
N LEU A 157 0.20 12.70 -11.55
CA LEU A 157 -1.11 12.10 -11.30
C LEU A 157 -1.96 13.04 -10.44
N GLU A 158 -1.41 13.56 -9.33
CA GLU A 158 -2.11 14.48 -8.42
C GLU A 158 -2.53 15.81 -9.06
N GLN A 159 -1.78 16.27 -10.08
CA GLN A 159 -2.09 17.49 -10.83
C GLN A 159 -3.07 17.24 -12.00
N GLY A 160 -3.46 15.98 -12.22
CA GLY A 160 -4.29 15.57 -13.34
C GLY A 160 -3.60 15.72 -14.71
N GLU A 161 -2.26 15.74 -14.75
CA GLU A 161 -1.49 15.73 -16.00
C GLU A 161 -1.58 14.35 -16.68
N ILE A 162 -1.63 13.30 -15.86
CA ILE A 162 -1.85 11.91 -16.25
C ILE A 162 -3.05 11.34 -15.49
N ASP A 163 -3.68 10.30 -16.05
CA ASP A 163 -4.85 9.63 -15.48
C ASP A 163 -4.49 8.34 -14.73
N TYR A 164 -3.43 7.65 -15.17
CA TYR A 164 -3.06 6.33 -14.64
C TYR A 164 -1.55 6.19 -14.43
N ILE A 165 -1.17 5.56 -13.32
CA ILE A 165 0.18 5.01 -13.12
C ILE A 165 0.11 3.49 -13.26
N ILE A 166 0.85 2.95 -14.21
CA ILE A 166 1.05 1.51 -14.38
C ILE A 166 2.28 1.14 -13.58
N THR A 167 2.19 0.08 -12.78
CA THR A 167 3.21 -0.23 -11.80
C THR A 167 3.48 -1.72 -11.67
N VAL A 168 4.77 -2.03 -11.61
CA VAL A 168 5.30 -3.34 -11.23
C VAL A 168 6.12 -3.17 -9.96
N ASP A 169 5.82 -3.97 -8.93
CA ASP A 169 6.58 -4.06 -7.68
C ASP A 169 6.72 -2.77 -6.81
N ILE A 170 5.99 -1.67 -7.05
CA ILE A 170 6.12 -0.43 -6.25
C ILE A 170 5.27 -0.40 -4.98
N PHE A 171 4.08 -0.98 -5.03
CA PHE A 171 3.03 -0.70 -4.03
C PHE A 171 2.74 -1.85 -3.06
N ASN A 172 3.67 -2.81 -2.95
CA ASN A 172 3.57 -3.90 -1.97
C ASN A 172 3.91 -3.46 -0.54
N GLU A 173 4.45 -2.25 -0.36
CA GLU A 173 4.66 -1.66 0.96
C GLU A 173 3.72 -0.46 1.12
N GLY A 174 2.96 -0.42 2.22
CA GLY A 174 1.92 0.58 2.50
C GLY A 174 2.35 2.02 2.22
N ILE A 175 2.10 2.48 1.00
CA ILE A 175 2.13 3.90 0.67
C ILE A 175 0.75 4.43 1.07
N GLY A 176 0.68 5.07 2.23
CA GLY A 176 -0.44 5.91 2.64
C GLY A 176 -0.53 7.13 1.73
N HIS A 177 -0.96 6.90 0.49
CA HIS A 177 -1.01 7.93 -0.54
C HIS A 177 -2.29 8.78 -0.41
N PRO A 178 -2.23 10.12 -0.45
CA PRO A 178 -3.38 10.99 -0.22
C PRO A 178 -4.54 10.80 -1.22
N LEU A 179 -4.26 10.29 -2.42
CA LEU A 179 -5.28 10.06 -3.47
C LEU A 179 -6.35 9.02 -3.07
N CYS A 180 -6.06 8.16 -2.09
CA CYS A 180 -7.03 7.21 -1.54
C CYS A 180 -7.81 7.77 -0.34
N GLN A 181 -7.72 9.08 -0.06
CA GLN A 181 -8.60 9.74 0.92
C GLN A 181 -9.74 10.43 0.18
N PRO A 182 -11.00 10.27 0.63
CA PRO A 182 -12.11 11.00 0.04
C PRO A 182 -11.81 12.49 0.13
N ASN A 183 -12.00 13.18 -1.00
CA ASN A 183 -11.84 14.62 -1.16
C ASN A 183 -12.33 15.33 0.11
N ARG A 184 -11.44 16.05 0.81
CA ARG A 184 -11.85 16.95 1.89
C ARG A 184 -12.58 18.11 1.23
N ALA A 185 -13.85 17.90 0.89
CA ALA A 185 -14.76 18.96 0.56
C ALA A 185 -14.82 19.89 1.77
N HIS A 186 -14.37 21.12 1.56
CA HIS A 186 -14.47 22.22 2.50
C HIS A 186 -15.86 22.26 3.16
N ALA A 187 -15.86 22.25 4.50
CA ALA A 187 -16.95 22.71 5.34
C ALA A 187 -16.36 23.65 6.40
#